data_AF-A0A9J6CKS9-F1
#
_entry.id   AF-A0A9J6CKS9-F1
#
_cell.length_a   1.000
_cell.length_b   1.000
_cell.length_c   1.000
_cell.angle_alpha   90.00
_cell.angle_beta   90.00
_cell.angle_gamma   90.00
#
_symmetry.space_group_name_H-M   'P 1'
#
loop_
_entity.id
_entity.type
_entity.pdbx_description
1 polymer ?
#
loop_
_entity_poly.entity_id
_entity_poly.type
_entity_poly.pdbx_seq_one_letter_code
_entity_poly.pdbx_strand_id
1 'polypeptide(L)'
;MKVLLVLCIFMTSILALPSEEKEVLENKHREYLNACIEESKTTKEVAEKLKNGDFSIRDEPAQCFVNCYFRKKGLINENGNFLSDVINEKFKKIFVLKSEDEDFDKLINRCVQTTSRIQKDNYYRDRINACIDESKTTKEVAEKLKTGDFSVRDEPAQCFVDCYFRKFGYMNENGEVLPEVIIEKLKKKSELKAEHLTELINKCVKEKGETKCETAFKVYECYRPQVEFKNCHKSEKVKKIIE
;
A
#
# COMPACT_ATOMS: atom_id res chain seq x y z
N MET A 1 17.55 -7.66 -11.90
CA MET A 1 18.74 -6.98 -12.49
C MET A 1 18.43 -5.63 -13.11
N LYS A 2 17.39 -5.45 -13.95
CA LYS A 2 17.09 -4.15 -14.60
C LYS A 2 16.69 -3.01 -13.63
N VAL A 3 16.09 -3.31 -12.47
CA VAL A 3 15.69 -2.31 -11.45
C VAL A 3 16.90 -1.70 -10.72
N LEU A 4 18.01 -2.45 -10.59
CA LEU A 4 19.25 -1.99 -9.96
C LEU A 4 20.03 -1.00 -10.84
N LEU A 5 19.90 -1.10 -12.16
CA LEU A 5 20.55 -0.18 -13.10
C LEU A 5 20.06 1.27 -12.94
N VAL A 6 18.80 1.48 -12.60
CA VAL A 6 18.17 2.81 -12.53
C VAL A 6 18.58 3.61 -11.28
N LEU A 7 18.85 2.93 -10.15
CA LEU A 7 19.33 3.59 -8.93
C LEU A 7 20.82 3.95 -9.01
N CYS A 8 21.61 3.19 -9.79
CA CYS A 8 23.01 3.54 -10.08
C CYS A 8 23.16 4.79 -11.00
N ILE A 9 22.16 5.11 -11.82
CA ILE A 9 22.24 6.21 -12.81
C ILE A 9 22.07 7.60 -12.18
N PHE A 10 21.42 7.72 -11.02
CA PHE A 10 21.36 8.99 -10.27
C PHE A 10 22.72 9.44 -9.71
N MET A 11 23.75 8.58 -9.76
CA MET A 11 25.05 8.81 -9.10
C MET A 11 26.23 9.00 -10.07
N THR A 12 26.11 8.65 -11.36
CA THR A 12 27.25 8.67 -12.30
C THR A 12 27.26 9.84 -13.31
N SER A 13 26.19 10.63 -13.39
CA SER A 13 26.05 11.71 -14.40
C SER A 13 26.69 13.05 -14.02
N ILE A 14 27.51 13.07 -12.97
CA ILE A 14 28.18 14.28 -12.49
C ILE A 14 29.22 14.81 -13.53
N LEU A 15 29.63 13.99 -14.51
CA LEU A 15 30.65 14.35 -15.51
C LEU A 15 30.22 15.42 -16.53
N ALA A 16 28.92 15.72 -16.65
CA ALA A 16 28.40 16.69 -17.62
C ALA A 16 28.07 18.07 -17.03
N LEU A 17 28.21 18.26 -15.71
CA LEU A 17 27.91 19.52 -15.03
C LEU A 17 29.16 20.44 -14.97
N PRO A 18 28.97 21.78 -14.97
CA PRO A 18 30.03 22.71 -14.59
C PRO A 18 30.64 22.32 -13.24
N SER A 19 31.95 22.48 -13.08
CA SER A 19 32.68 22.05 -11.87
C SER A 19 32.09 22.60 -10.57
N GLU A 20 31.56 23.82 -10.62
CA GLU A 20 30.94 24.50 -9.48
C GLU A 20 29.57 23.89 -9.09
N GLU A 21 28.70 23.59 -10.06
CA GLU A 21 27.42 22.92 -9.81
C GLU A 21 27.58 21.48 -9.30
N LYS A 22 28.62 20.79 -9.82
CA LYS A 22 29.03 19.46 -9.35
C LYS A 22 29.40 19.49 -7.87
N GLU A 23 30.24 20.43 -7.44
CA GLU A 23 30.68 20.54 -6.05
C GLU A 23 29.51 20.82 -5.10
N VAL A 24 28.60 21.71 -5.51
CA VAL A 24 27.38 22.04 -4.75
C VAL A 24 26.47 20.81 -4.58
N LEU A 25 26.25 20.03 -5.64
CA LEU A 25 25.43 18.82 -5.60
C LEU A 25 26.06 17.73 -4.71
N GLU A 26 27.38 17.55 -4.80
CA GLU A 26 28.12 16.61 -3.96
C GLU A 26 28.08 17.00 -2.48
N ASN A 27 28.22 18.28 -2.15
CA ASN A 27 28.08 18.79 -0.78
C ASN A 27 26.69 18.47 -0.21
N LYS A 28 25.64 18.72 -1.00
CA LYS A 28 24.26 18.45 -0.62
C LYS A 28 23.99 16.95 -0.41
N HIS A 29 24.56 16.09 -1.25
CA HIS A 29 24.48 14.63 -1.06
C HIS A 29 25.20 14.15 0.20
N ARG A 30 26.34 14.77 0.57
CA ARG A 30 27.06 14.48 1.82
C ARG A 30 26.26 14.92 3.04
N GLU A 31 25.66 16.11 2.99
CA GLU A 31 24.79 16.61 4.06
C GLU A 31 23.63 15.64 4.32
N TYR A 32 22.93 15.21 3.26
CA TYR A 32 21.83 14.25 3.37
C TYR A 32 22.28 12.89 3.91
N LEU A 33 23.44 12.41 3.48
CA LEU A 33 24.03 11.16 3.94
C LEU A 33 24.23 11.19 5.46
N ASN A 34 24.92 12.21 5.98
CA ASN A 34 25.24 12.32 7.40
C ASN A 34 23.97 12.46 8.25
N ALA A 35 23.04 13.35 7.86
CA ALA A 35 21.79 13.53 8.57
C ALA A 35 20.95 12.24 8.62
N CYS A 36 20.91 11.46 7.53
CA CYS A 36 20.15 10.22 7.49
C CYS A 36 20.84 9.06 8.22
N ILE A 37 22.17 9.06 8.35
CA ILE A 37 22.89 8.12 9.22
C ILE A 37 22.47 8.34 10.68
N GLU A 38 22.43 9.60 11.13
CA GLU A 38 22.00 9.94 12.48
C GLU A 38 20.53 9.58 12.73
N GLU A 39 19.63 9.94 11.82
CA GLU A 39 18.19 9.66 11.95
C GLU A 39 17.88 8.16 11.98
N SER A 40 18.50 7.38 11.09
CA SER A 40 18.23 5.94 10.95
C SER A 40 19.03 5.07 11.91
N LYS A 41 20.07 5.62 12.54
CA LYS A 41 21.05 4.88 13.36
C LYS A 41 21.76 3.75 12.61
N THR A 42 21.81 3.81 11.27
CA THR A 42 22.61 2.88 10.46
C THR A 42 24.10 3.24 10.49
N THR A 43 24.96 2.39 9.94
CA THR A 43 26.40 2.70 9.83
C THR A 43 26.71 3.45 8.54
N LYS A 44 27.81 4.23 8.54
CA LYS A 44 28.28 4.92 7.33
C LYS A 44 28.54 3.96 6.16
N GLU A 45 29.05 2.75 6.45
CA GLU A 45 29.30 1.74 5.43
C GLU A 45 27.99 1.28 4.76
N VAL A 46 26.97 0.97 5.57
CA VAL A 46 25.64 0.57 5.06
C VAL A 46 24.99 1.71 4.29
N ALA A 47 25.08 2.94 4.80
CA ALA A 47 24.56 4.13 4.14
C ALA A 47 25.20 4.39 2.76
N GLU A 48 26.52 4.25 2.63
CA GLU A 48 27.22 4.40 1.34
C GLU A 48 26.84 3.27 0.36
N LYS A 49 26.70 2.02 0.83
CA LYS A 49 26.19 0.90 0.00
C LYS A 49 24.80 1.23 -0.55
N LEU A 50 23.87 1.63 0.30
CA LEU A 50 22.48 1.97 -0.08
C LEU A 50 22.41 3.18 -1.01
N LYS A 51 23.18 4.23 -0.73
CA LYS A 51 23.31 5.42 -1.60
C LYS A 51 23.81 5.05 -2.99
N ASN A 52 24.67 4.04 -3.09
CA ASN A 52 25.21 3.51 -4.35
C ASN A 52 24.33 2.42 -4.99
N GLY A 53 23.14 2.16 -4.45
CA GLY A 53 22.17 1.23 -5.02
C GLY A 53 22.34 -0.22 -4.57
N ASP A 54 23.22 -0.52 -3.61
CA ASP A 54 23.33 -1.84 -3.00
C ASP A 54 22.29 -1.99 -1.88
N PHE A 55 21.19 -2.67 -2.20
CA PHE A 55 20.10 -3.02 -1.27
C PHE A 55 20.18 -4.48 -0.77
N SER A 56 21.39 -5.02 -0.67
CA SER A 56 21.62 -6.33 -0.04
C SER A 56 21.24 -6.33 1.45
N ILE A 57 21.39 -5.19 2.12
CA ILE A 57 21.04 -4.98 3.54
C ILE A 57 19.65 -4.34 3.62
N ARG A 58 18.74 -4.99 4.34
CA ARG A 58 17.31 -4.61 4.41
C ARG A 58 16.76 -4.63 5.84
N ASP A 59 17.61 -4.47 6.84
CA ASP A 59 17.16 -4.31 8.22
C ASP A 59 16.40 -2.97 8.42
N GLU A 60 15.77 -2.80 9.58
CA GLU A 60 14.99 -1.60 9.89
C GLU A 60 15.83 -0.30 9.78
N PRO A 61 17.05 -0.21 10.33
CA PRO A 61 17.93 0.95 10.13
C PRO A 61 18.23 1.26 8.65
N ALA A 62 18.53 0.24 7.82
CA ALA A 62 18.76 0.43 6.39
C ALA A 62 17.53 0.97 5.67
N GLN A 63 16.34 0.44 5.98
CA GLN A 63 15.08 0.93 5.40
C GLN A 63 14.80 2.38 5.82
N CYS A 64 15.03 2.71 7.09
CA CYS A 64 14.91 4.08 7.61
C CYS A 64 15.87 5.05 6.90
N PHE A 65 17.11 4.62 6.65
CA PHE A 65 18.08 5.42 5.90
C PHE A 65 17.59 5.73 4.49
N VAL A 66 17.11 4.72 3.75
CA VAL A 66 16.59 4.90 2.38
C VAL A 66 15.41 5.87 2.34
N ASN A 67 14.47 5.73 3.27
CA ASN A 67 13.33 6.65 3.39
C ASN A 67 13.80 8.09 3.67
N CYS A 68 14.67 8.30 4.66
CA CYS A 68 15.21 9.62 4.96
C CYS A 68 15.94 10.23 3.74
N TYR A 69 16.80 9.45 3.09
CA TYR A 69 17.64 9.91 2.01
C TYR A 69 16.82 10.29 0.77
N PHE A 70 15.83 9.47 0.41
CA PHE A 70 14.94 9.75 -0.73
C PHE A 70 14.00 10.93 -0.45
N ARG A 71 13.52 11.08 0.80
CA ARG A 71 12.74 12.24 1.22
C ARG A 71 13.54 13.52 1.11
N LYS A 72 14.77 13.57 1.64
CA LYS A 72 15.65 14.75 1.54
C LYS A 72 16.01 15.09 0.09
N LYS A 73 16.09 14.08 -0.80
CA LYS A 73 16.23 14.29 -2.25
C LYS A 73 14.94 14.75 -2.96
N GLY A 74 13.81 14.73 -2.28
CA GLY A 74 12.49 15.06 -2.83
C GLY A 74 11.96 14.00 -3.80
N LEU A 75 12.41 12.75 -3.69
CA LEU A 75 11.95 11.66 -4.55
C LEU A 75 10.70 10.97 -4.00
N ILE A 76 10.51 11.04 -2.68
CA ILE A 76 9.33 10.54 -1.98
C ILE A 76 8.77 11.61 -1.05
N ASN A 77 7.50 11.51 -0.71
CA ASN A 77 6.88 12.31 0.36
C ASN A 77 7.06 11.66 1.74
N GLU A 78 6.54 12.31 2.80
CA GLU A 78 6.59 11.81 4.18
C GLU A 78 5.96 10.43 4.37
N ASN A 79 5.00 10.05 3.51
CA ASN A 79 4.35 8.75 3.58
C ASN A 79 5.15 7.65 2.83
N GLY A 80 6.25 8.01 2.17
CA GLY A 80 7.05 7.10 1.36
C GLY A 80 6.55 6.89 -0.07
N ASN A 81 5.65 7.73 -0.57
CA ASN A 81 5.18 7.66 -1.96
C ASN A 81 6.15 8.35 -2.89
N PHE A 82 6.53 7.67 -3.99
CA PHE A 82 7.34 8.25 -5.05
C PHE A 82 6.62 9.40 -5.77
N LEU A 83 7.34 10.50 -5.94
CA LEU A 83 6.92 11.70 -6.65
C LEU A 83 7.35 11.57 -8.11
N SER A 84 6.56 10.86 -8.93
CA SER A 84 6.90 10.54 -10.33
C SER A 84 7.31 11.76 -11.14
N ASP A 85 6.61 12.88 -10.98
CA ASP A 85 6.87 14.10 -11.76
C ASP A 85 8.26 14.67 -11.44
N VAL A 86 8.63 14.67 -10.14
CA VAL A 86 9.94 15.14 -9.66
C VAL A 86 11.06 14.18 -10.11
N ILE A 87 10.81 12.87 -10.02
CA ILE A 87 11.77 11.85 -10.46
C ILE A 87 12.01 11.98 -11.96
N ASN A 88 10.94 12.12 -12.75
CA ASN A 88 11.01 12.27 -14.20
C ASN A 88 11.71 13.57 -14.59
N GLU A 89 11.42 14.69 -13.91
CA GLU A 89 12.10 15.97 -14.16
C GLU A 89 13.61 15.86 -13.85
N LYS A 90 13.98 15.26 -12.71
CA LYS A 90 15.38 15.07 -12.32
C LYS A 90 16.10 14.12 -13.29
N PHE A 91 15.44 13.06 -13.74
CA PHE A 91 16.01 12.12 -14.70
C PHE A 91 16.23 12.76 -16.08
N LYS A 92 15.27 13.56 -16.57
CA LYS A 92 15.40 14.34 -17.82
C LYS A 92 16.60 15.30 -17.80
N LYS A 93 16.87 15.94 -16.66
CA LYS A 93 18.03 16.85 -16.49
C LYS A 93 19.37 16.11 -16.48
N ILE A 94 19.38 14.86 -16.03
CA ILE A 94 20.57 14.02 -15.89
C ILE A 94 20.98 13.39 -17.23
N PHE A 95 20.02 12.96 -18.04
CA PHE A 95 20.25 12.20 -19.26
C PHE A 95 20.08 13.11 -20.50
N VAL A 96 21.13 13.84 -20.89
CA VAL A 96 21.16 14.63 -22.14
C VAL A 96 21.15 13.73 -23.40
N LEU A 97 21.29 12.41 -23.26
CA LEU A 97 21.37 11.47 -24.39
C LEU A 97 20.26 10.41 -24.35
N LYS A 98 19.29 10.55 -25.28
CA LYS A 98 18.20 9.63 -25.66
C LYS A 98 16.93 9.66 -24.80
N SER A 99 16.09 10.63 -25.16
CA SER A 99 14.69 10.43 -25.59
C SER A 99 14.02 9.10 -25.22
N GLU A 100 12.94 9.21 -24.44
CA GLU A 100 11.84 8.23 -24.36
C GLU A 100 12.26 6.79 -24.03
N ASP A 101 12.94 6.61 -22.90
CA ASP A 101 13.08 5.28 -22.34
C ASP A 101 11.75 4.86 -21.69
N GLU A 102 10.84 4.33 -22.50
CA GLU A 102 9.52 3.81 -22.08
C GLU A 102 9.66 2.84 -20.89
N ASP A 103 10.81 2.15 -20.77
CA ASP A 103 11.10 1.25 -19.66
C ASP A 103 11.33 1.98 -18.32
N PHE A 104 11.89 3.20 -18.34
CA PHE A 104 12.06 4.02 -17.13
C PHE A 104 10.71 4.53 -16.61
N ASP A 105 9.87 5.09 -17.49
CA ASP A 105 8.52 5.53 -17.12
C ASP A 105 7.66 4.35 -16.61
N LYS A 106 7.76 3.18 -17.26
CA LYS A 106 7.12 1.94 -16.78
C LYS A 106 7.63 1.52 -15.40
N LEU A 107 8.92 1.68 -15.12
CA LEU A 107 9.51 1.34 -13.83
C LEU A 107 9.04 2.29 -12.72
N ILE A 108 9.09 3.61 -12.93
CA ILE A 108 8.61 4.59 -11.95
C ILE A 108 7.13 4.39 -11.67
N ASN A 109 6.32 4.20 -12.70
CA ASN A 109 4.90 3.91 -12.54
C ASN A 109 4.65 2.64 -11.73
N ARG A 110 5.46 1.58 -11.93
CA ARG A 110 5.39 0.37 -11.12
C ARG A 110 5.73 0.63 -9.65
N CYS A 111 6.75 1.44 -9.37
CA CYS A 111 7.13 1.83 -8.00
C CYS A 111 6.04 2.66 -7.30
N VAL A 112 5.44 3.63 -8.01
CA VAL A 112 4.31 4.44 -7.52
C VAL A 112 3.10 3.56 -7.20
N GLN A 113 2.74 2.63 -8.10
CA GLN A 113 1.64 1.70 -7.88
C GLN A 113 1.91 0.75 -6.70
N THR A 114 3.15 0.29 -6.54
CA THR A 114 3.53 -0.66 -5.47
C THR A 114 3.49 0.02 -4.10
N THR A 115 4.08 1.21 -3.97
CA THR A 115 4.04 2.00 -2.72
C THR A 115 2.61 2.35 -2.31
N SER A 116 1.77 2.74 -3.27
CA SER A 116 0.34 2.99 -3.04
C SER A 116 -0.41 1.73 -2.55
N ARG A 117 -0.07 0.54 -3.05
CA ARG A 117 -0.64 -0.74 -2.57
C ARG A 117 -0.22 -1.03 -1.14
N ILE A 118 1.08 -0.91 -0.82
CA ILE A 118 1.62 -1.14 0.53
C ILE A 118 0.95 -0.23 1.55
N GLN A 119 0.78 1.06 1.23
CA GLN A 119 0.08 2.00 2.11
C GLN A 119 -1.37 1.60 2.35
N LYS A 120 -2.07 1.20 1.28
CA LYS A 120 -3.45 0.73 1.38
C LYS A 120 -3.55 -0.54 2.24
N ASP A 121 -2.59 -1.44 2.12
CA ASP A 121 -2.53 -2.68 2.91
C ASP A 121 -2.25 -2.38 4.39
N ASN A 122 -1.34 -1.45 4.70
CA ASN A 122 -1.10 -0.96 6.06
C ASN A 122 -2.37 -0.30 6.65
N TYR A 123 -2.97 0.64 5.91
CA TYR A 123 -4.23 1.30 6.29
C TYR A 123 -5.37 0.31 6.58
N TYR A 124 -5.45 -0.77 5.79
CA TYR A 124 -6.42 -1.84 5.99
C TYR A 124 -6.09 -2.65 7.24
N ARG A 125 -4.84 -3.11 7.39
CA ARG A 125 -4.35 -3.88 8.54
C ARG A 125 -4.57 -3.13 9.85
N ASP A 126 -4.23 -1.85 9.92
CA ASP A 126 -4.32 -1.06 11.15
C ASP A 126 -5.78 -0.89 11.60
N ARG A 127 -6.73 -0.78 10.66
CA ARG A 127 -8.18 -0.80 10.98
C ARG A 127 -8.66 -2.14 11.49
N ILE A 128 -8.20 -3.23 10.88
CA ILE A 128 -8.54 -4.58 11.33
C ILE A 128 -8.02 -4.80 12.75
N ASN A 129 -6.76 -4.43 13.02
CA ASN A 129 -6.18 -4.52 14.36
C ASN A 129 -6.97 -3.69 15.38
N ALA A 130 -7.30 -2.45 15.03
CA ALA A 130 -8.15 -1.61 15.89
C ALA A 130 -9.50 -2.26 16.19
N CYS A 131 -10.11 -2.99 15.23
CA CYS A 131 -11.36 -3.72 15.48
C CYS A 131 -11.18 -4.99 16.32
N ILE A 132 -10.04 -5.68 16.20
CA ILE A 132 -9.69 -6.79 17.10
C ILE A 132 -9.62 -6.26 18.54
N ASP A 133 -8.94 -5.13 18.74
CA ASP A 133 -8.77 -4.50 20.04
C ASP A 133 -10.09 -3.95 20.62
N GLU A 134 -10.94 -3.37 19.77
CA GLU A 134 -12.23 -2.78 20.15
C GLU A 134 -13.24 -3.87 20.54
N SER A 135 -13.37 -4.94 19.75
CA SER A 135 -14.34 -6.00 20.00
C SER A 135 -13.87 -7.09 20.96
N LYS A 136 -12.57 -7.08 21.33
CA LYS A 136 -11.94 -8.10 22.17
C LYS A 136 -11.95 -9.51 21.56
N THR A 137 -12.10 -9.62 20.24
CA THR A 137 -11.96 -10.88 19.53
C THR A 137 -10.48 -11.26 19.34
N THR A 138 -10.21 -12.40 18.71
CA THR A 138 -8.84 -12.80 18.35
C THR A 138 -8.54 -12.52 16.87
N LYS A 139 -7.25 -12.42 16.54
CA LYS A 139 -6.81 -12.31 15.14
C LYS A 139 -7.28 -13.49 14.29
N GLU A 140 -7.32 -14.70 14.85
CA GLU A 140 -7.79 -15.88 14.13
C GLU A 140 -9.26 -15.76 13.74
N VAL A 141 -10.11 -15.35 14.69
CA VAL A 141 -11.55 -15.14 14.44
C VAL A 141 -11.76 -14.03 13.41
N ALA A 142 -11.04 -12.91 13.53
CA ALA A 142 -11.08 -11.83 12.55
C ALA A 142 -10.72 -12.29 11.13
N GLU A 143 -9.69 -13.14 10.97
CA GLU A 143 -9.33 -13.69 9.66
C GLU A 143 -10.40 -14.64 9.10
N LYS A 144 -11.00 -15.51 9.93
CA LYS A 144 -12.13 -16.37 9.52
C LYS A 144 -13.30 -15.55 8.98
N LEU A 145 -13.72 -14.52 9.72
CA LEU A 145 -14.83 -13.65 9.30
C LEU A 145 -14.49 -12.89 8.01
N LYS A 146 -13.25 -12.43 7.84
CA LYS A 146 -12.81 -11.78 6.61
C LYS A 146 -12.83 -12.71 5.40
N THR A 147 -12.55 -14.00 5.58
CA THR A 147 -12.57 -14.99 4.48
C THR A 147 -13.97 -15.55 4.21
N GLY A 148 -14.94 -15.29 5.09
CA GLY A 148 -16.33 -15.73 4.95
C GLY A 148 -16.68 -16.97 5.76
N ASP A 149 -15.83 -17.34 6.71
CA ASP A 149 -16.10 -18.37 7.72
C ASP A 149 -16.76 -17.72 8.95
N PHE A 150 -18.04 -18.05 9.17
CA PHE A 150 -18.88 -17.55 10.25
C PHE A 150 -19.14 -18.62 11.33
N SER A 151 -18.22 -19.59 11.49
CA SER A 151 -18.31 -20.64 12.50
C SER A 151 -18.25 -20.13 13.95
N VAL A 152 -17.61 -18.97 14.17
CA VAL A 152 -17.56 -18.29 15.47
C VAL A 152 -18.55 -17.14 15.49
N ARG A 153 -19.49 -17.19 16.43
CA ARG A 153 -20.68 -16.33 16.47
C ARG A 153 -20.92 -15.64 17.82
N ASP A 154 -19.91 -15.63 18.69
CA ASP A 154 -19.99 -14.97 19.99
C ASP A 154 -20.07 -13.44 19.83
N GLU A 155 -20.43 -12.74 20.92
CA GLU A 155 -20.55 -11.28 20.93
C GLU A 155 -19.26 -10.57 20.44
N PRO A 156 -18.03 -10.96 20.85
CA PRO A 156 -16.79 -10.40 20.30
C PRO A 156 -16.65 -10.54 18.78
N ALA A 157 -17.01 -11.69 18.21
CA ALA A 157 -17.00 -11.91 16.76
C ALA A 157 -18.04 -11.04 16.05
N GLN A 158 -19.24 -10.91 16.60
CA GLN A 158 -20.28 -10.05 16.04
C GLN A 158 -19.89 -8.57 16.09
N CYS A 159 -19.36 -8.11 17.22
CA CYS A 159 -18.92 -6.72 17.36
C CYS A 159 -17.65 -6.41 16.56
N PHE A 160 -16.82 -7.41 16.21
CA PHE A 160 -15.77 -7.23 15.22
C PHE A 160 -16.35 -6.82 13.85
N VAL A 161 -17.45 -7.46 13.42
CA VAL A 161 -18.10 -7.16 12.13
C VAL A 161 -18.73 -5.77 12.15
N ASP A 162 -19.38 -5.36 13.25
CA ASP A 162 -19.88 -3.99 13.42
C ASP A 162 -18.76 -2.96 13.32
N CYS A 163 -17.66 -3.16 14.06
CA CYS A 163 -16.50 -2.29 13.98
C CYS A 163 -15.92 -2.23 12.56
N TYR A 164 -15.78 -3.38 11.91
CA TYR A 164 -15.34 -3.47 10.53
C TYR A 164 -16.29 -2.68 9.61
N PHE A 165 -17.60 -2.82 9.77
CA PHE A 165 -18.56 -2.09 8.96
C PHE A 165 -18.46 -0.58 9.17
N ARG A 166 -18.35 -0.09 10.42
CA ARG A 166 -18.18 1.34 10.71
C ARG A 166 -16.85 1.89 10.17
N LYS A 167 -15.72 1.27 10.50
CA LYS A 167 -14.39 1.77 10.08
C LYS A 167 -14.18 1.73 8.55
N PHE A 168 -14.91 0.86 7.85
CA PHE A 168 -14.91 0.80 6.39
C PHE A 168 -16.12 1.51 5.75
N GLY A 169 -16.98 2.17 6.53
CA GLY A 169 -18.12 2.98 6.05
C GLY A 169 -19.28 2.19 5.47
N TYR A 170 -19.37 0.88 5.73
CA TYR A 170 -20.52 0.04 5.38
C TYR A 170 -21.70 0.22 6.33
N MET A 171 -21.48 0.84 7.49
CA MET A 171 -22.52 1.11 8.49
C MET A 171 -22.25 2.46 9.15
N ASN A 172 -23.30 3.20 9.46
CA ASN A 172 -23.20 4.47 10.20
C ASN A 172 -23.17 4.26 11.72
N GLU A 173 -22.96 5.34 12.48
CA GLU A 173 -22.91 5.28 13.95
C GLU A 173 -24.23 4.84 14.59
N ASN A 174 -25.36 4.93 13.87
CA ASN A 174 -26.67 4.48 14.35
C ASN A 174 -26.89 2.97 14.16
N GLY A 175 -25.97 2.26 13.51
CA GLY A 175 -26.11 0.83 13.22
C GLY A 175 -26.86 0.54 11.91
N GLU A 176 -27.06 1.55 11.07
CA GLU A 176 -27.72 1.38 9.77
C GLU A 176 -26.68 1.03 8.71
N VAL A 177 -26.86 -0.13 8.07
CA VAL A 177 -26.00 -0.58 6.96
C VAL A 177 -26.29 0.26 5.73
N LEU A 178 -25.24 0.69 5.04
CA LEU A 178 -25.24 1.51 3.84
C LEU A 178 -24.99 0.63 2.59
N PRO A 179 -26.05 0.06 1.96
CA PRO A 179 -25.90 -0.88 0.86
C PRO A 179 -25.14 -0.29 -0.34
N GLU A 180 -25.34 0.99 -0.64
CA GLU A 180 -24.71 1.68 -1.76
C GLU A 180 -23.18 1.66 -1.64
N VAL A 181 -22.65 1.85 -0.42
CA VAL A 181 -21.21 1.85 -0.15
C VAL A 181 -20.63 0.43 -0.29
N ILE A 182 -21.37 -0.59 0.17
CA ILE A 182 -20.98 -1.99 0.00
C ILE A 182 -20.93 -2.34 -1.50
N ILE A 183 -21.98 -2.03 -2.25
CA ILE A 183 -22.07 -2.27 -3.70
C ILE A 183 -20.94 -1.56 -4.43
N GLU A 184 -20.68 -0.28 -4.14
CA GLU A 184 -19.65 0.49 -4.81
C GLU A 184 -18.24 -0.09 -4.59
N LYS A 185 -17.96 -0.58 -3.38
CA LYS A 185 -16.67 -1.19 -3.03
C LYS A 185 -16.52 -2.60 -3.59
N LEU A 186 -17.59 -3.39 -3.61
CA LEU A 186 -17.57 -4.77 -4.08
C LEU A 186 -17.61 -4.88 -5.60
N LYS A 187 -18.34 -4.02 -6.34
CA LYS A 187 -18.48 -4.12 -7.81
C LYS A 187 -17.15 -4.07 -8.57
N LYS A 188 -16.16 -3.37 -8.02
CA LYS A 188 -14.80 -3.28 -8.60
C LYS A 188 -13.98 -4.56 -8.38
N LYS A 189 -14.34 -5.38 -7.39
CA LYS A 189 -13.56 -6.51 -6.91
C LYS A 189 -14.27 -7.85 -7.04
N SER A 190 -15.58 -7.89 -7.18
CA SER A 190 -16.35 -9.13 -7.28
C SER A 190 -16.36 -9.64 -8.73
N GLU A 191 -16.43 -10.97 -8.88
CA GLU A 191 -16.73 -11.63 -10.15
C GLU A 191 -18.23 -11.64 -10.46
N LEU A 192 -19.09 -11.32 -9.48
CA LEU A 192 -20.53 -11.17 -9.72
C LEU A 192 -20.81 -9.99 -10.66
N LYS A 193 -21.80 -10.18 -11.54
CA LYS A 193 -22.37 -9.08 -12.33
C LYS A 193 -22.95 -8.02 -11.38
N ALA A 194 -22.86 -6.75 -11.79
CA ALA A 194 -23.24 -5.62 -10.94
C ALA A 194 -24.70 -5.69 -10.48
N GLU A 195 -25.59 -6.18 -11.34
CA GLU A 195 -27.02 -6.34 -11.07
C GLU A 195 -27.24 -7.39 -9.97
N HIS A 196 -26.67 -8.59 -10.13
CA HIS A 196 -26.77 -9.67 -9.14
C HIS A 196 -26.14 -9.28 -7.79
N LEU A 197 -25.01 -8.56 -7.81
CA LEU A 197 -24.40 -8.03 -6.60
C LEU A 197 -25.34 -7.05 -5.88
N THR A 198 -25.99 -6.16 -6.64
CA THR A 198 -26.94 -5.18 -6.09
C THR A 198 -28.15 -5.88 -5.48
N GLU A 199 -28.73 -6.86 -6.17
CA GLU A 199 -29.84 -7.67 -5.67
C GLU A 199 -29.47 -8.42 -4.39
N LEU A 200 -28.30 -9.06 -4.36
CA LEU A 200 -27.78 -9.78 -3.20
C LEU A 200 -27.64 -8.85 -1.99
N ILE A 201 -26.98 -7.71 -2.15
CA ILE A 201 -26.78 -6.76 -1.05
C ILE A 201 -28.13 -6.21 -0.57
N ASN A 202 -29.01 -5.79 -1.48
CA ASN A 202 -30.34 -5.27 -1.13
C ASN A 202 -31.23 -6.29 -0.42
N LYS A 203 -31.06 -7.58 -0.72
CA LYS A 203 -31.69 -8.66 0.03
C LYS A 203 -31.10 -8.77 1.43
N CYS A 204 -29.77 -8.84 1.55
CA CYS A 204 -29.08 -9.09 2.81
C CYS A 204 -29.16 -7.94 3.82
N VAL A 205 -29.18 -6.67 3.38
CA VAL A 205 -29.28 -5.52 4.31
C VAL A 205 -30.62 -5.42 5.05
N LYS A 206 -31.61 -6.25 4.67
CA LYS A 206 -32.89 -6.37 5.39
C LYS A 206 -32.77 -7.18 6.67
N GLU A 207 -31.69 -7.94 6.86
CA GLU A 207 -31.43 -8.67 8.09
C GLU A 207 -31.24 -7.70 9.27
N LYS A 208 -31.87 -8.01 10.40
CA LYS A 208 -31.80 -7.22 11.64
C LYS A 208 -31.51 -8.13 12.84
N GLY A 209 -30.66 -7.63 13.73
CA GLY A 209 -30.38 -8.20 15.05
C GLY A 209 -31.00 -7.37 16.16
N GLU A 210 -30.90 -7.85 17.39
CA GLU A 210 -31.30 -7.10 18.58
C GLU A 210 -30.33 -5.94 18.85
N THR A 211 -29.08 -6.09 18.41
CA THR A 211 -28.00 -5.11 18.55
C THR A 211 -27.40 -4.70 17.20
N LYS A 212 -26.57 -3.64 17.22
CA LYS A 212 -25.77 -3.22 16.04
C LYS A 212 -24.77 -4.31 15.63
N CYS A 213 -24.12 -4.95 16.61
CA CYS A 213 -23.22 -6.08 16.41
C CYS A 213 -23.91 -7.24 15.68
N GLU A 214 -25.07 -7.66 16.17
CA GLU A 214 -25.85 -8.73 15.53
C GLU A 214 -26.33 -8.34 14.12
N THR A 215 -26.80 -7.10 13.95
CA THR A 215 -27.24 -6.60 12.64
C THR A 215 -26.10 -6.65 11.62
N ALA A 216 -24.92 -6.11 11.98
CA ALA A 216 -23.75 -6.15 11.11
C ALA A 216 -23.35 -7.59 10.77
N PHE A 217 -23.34 -8.48 11.77
CA PHE A 217 -22.98 -9.88 11.59
C PHE A 217 -23.94 -10.62 10.64
N LYS A 218 -25.26 -10.53 10.86
CA LYS A 218 -26.26 -11.20 10.01
C LYS A 218 -26.21 -10.71 8.57
N VAL A 219 -26.06 -9.40 8.37
CA VAL A 219 -25.92 -8.83 7.02
C VAL A 219 -24.65 -9.35 6.35
N TYR A 220 -23.52 -9.36 7.06
CA TYR A 220 -22.25 -9.83 6.53
C TYR A 220 -22.27 -11.33 6.20
N GLU A 221 -22.80 -12.15 7.10
CA GLU A 221 -22.99 -13.59 6.92
C GLU A 221 -23.87 -13.90 5.71
N CYS A 222 -24.91 -13.09 5.47
CA CYS A 222 -25.79 -13.28 4.33
C CYS A 222 -25.06 -13.13 2.99
N TYR A 223 -24.31 -12.06 2.76
CA TYR A 223 -23.73 -11.81 1.43
C TYR A 223 -22.29 -12.32 1.26
N ARG A 224 -21.47 -12.31 2.32
CA ARG A 224 -20.02 -12.52 2.19
C ARG A 224 -19.62 -13.87 1.59
N PRO A 225 -20.26 -15.00 1.96
CA PRO A 225 -19.95 -16.30 1.36
C PRO A 225 -20.32 -16.39 -0.13
N GLN A 226 -21.26 -15.56 -0.59
CA GLN A 226 -21.76 -15.55 -1.97
C GLN A 226 -20.93 -14.63 -2.89
N VAL A 227 -20.04 -13.80 -2.33
CA VAL A 227 -19.19 -12.88 -3.09
C VAL A 227 -17.83 -13.52 -3.33
N GLU A 228 -17.61 -13.99 -4.56
CA GLU A 228 -16.28 -14.33 -5.04
C GLU A 228 -15.53 -13.08 -5.49
N PHE A 229 -14.29 -12.94 -5.03
CA PHE A 229 -13.41 -11.83 -5.39
C PHE A 229 -12.52 -12.19 -6.57
N LYS A 230 -12.36 -11.24 -7.49
CA LYS A 230 -11.33 -11.19 -8.52
C LYS A 230 -9.97 -11.38 -7.86
N ASN A 231 -9.43 -12.58 -8.00
CA ASN A 231 -8.09 -12.88 -7.53
C ASN A 231 -7.10 -12.06 -8.37
N CYS A 232 -6.50 -11.00 -7.80
CA CYS A 232 -5.40 -10.25 -8.44
C CYS A 232 -4.22 -11.17 -8.83
N HIS A 233 -4.10 -12.36 -8.23
CA HIS A 233 -3.10 -13.37 -8.54
C HIS A 233 -3.47 -14.32 -9.70
N LYS A 234 -4.72 -14.34 -10.17
CA LYS A 234 -5.19 -15.25 -11.24
C LYS A 234 -5.16 -14.64 -12.64
N SER A 235 -4.71 -13.40 -12.82
CA SER A 235 -4.44 -12.94 -14.19
C SER A 235 -3.21 -13.71 -14.70
N GLU A 236 -3.37 -14.53 -15.74
CA GLU A 236 -2.26 -15.25 -16.42
C GLU A 236 -1.09 -14.32 -16.79
N LYS A 237 -1.36 -13.01 -16.91
CA LYS A 237 -0.36 -11.97 -17.14
C LYS A 237 0.66 -11.79 -16.02
N VAL A 238 0.34 -12.09 -14.75
CA VAL A 238 1.30 -11.91 -13.63
C VAL A 238 2.25 -13.10 -13.48
N LYS A 239 1.81 -14.32 -13.82
CA LYS A 239 2.68 -15.52 -13.82
C LYS A 239 3.88 -15.36 -14.75
N LYS A 240 3.67 -14.76 -15.94
CA LYS A 240 4.72 -14.46 -16.93
C LYS A 240 5.69 -13.34 -16.55
N ILE A 241 5.50 -12.66 -15.42
CA ILE A 241 6.41 -11.58 -14.96
C ILE A 241 7.38 -12.08 -13.89
N ILE A 242 7.12 -13.26 -13.30
CA ILE A 242 7.87 -13.83 -12.18
C ILE A 242 8.75 -15.03 -12.59
N GLU A 243 8.54 -15.58 -13.79
CA GLU A 243 9.48 -16.49 -14.47
C GLU A 243 10.32 -15.71 -15.49
#